data_AF-A0A955N3V7-F1
#
_entry.id   AF-A0A955N3V7-F1
#
_cell.length_a   1.000
_cell.length_b   1.000
_cell.length_c   1.000
_cell.angle_alpha   90.00
_cell.angle_beta   90.00
_cell.angle_gamma   90.00
#
_symmetry.space_group_name_H-M   'P 1'
#
loop_
_entity.id
_entity.type
_entity.pdbx_description
1 polymer ?
#
loop_
_entity_poly.entity_id
_entity_poly.type
_entity_poly.pdbx_seq_one_letter_code
_entity_poly.pdbx_strand_id
1 'polypeptide(L)'
;SKFLHAGPGYGGSCFGKDTAALINIGNENDYEMTIAKATKRVNDDQRVRMMEKIREAVGELRGKTIAILGLAFKPNTDDIRDSPALFLAEQIMKAGGSVRTYDPEALEISMKVLPTMVPCQDAYHTMEGADAVVLVTEWNQFRSLDFDRVRAAVNSRIFIDLRNVYEPQRMEDQGFYYLSVGRKTVGTHPSQKS
;
A
#
# COMPACT_ATOMS: atom_id res chain seq x y z
N SER A 1 3.26 20.34 -8.50
CA SER A 1 1.85 20.02 -8.18
C SER A 1 1.81 19.23 -6.88
N LYS A 2 0.99 19.61 -5.89
CA LYS A 2 0.94 18.97 -4.55
C LYS A 2 -0.09 17.82 -4.42
N PHE A 3 -1.02 17.69 -5.37
CA PHE A 3 -2.17 16.74 -5.29
C PHE A 3 -2.28 15.81 -6.51
N LEU A 4 -1.30 15.81 -7.42
CA LEU A 4 -1.31 14.98 -8.63
C LEU A 4 -0.33 13.79 -8.53
N HIS A 5 -0.09 13.32 -7.31
CA HIS A 5 0.72 12.12 -7.09
C HIS A 5 -0.20 10.90 -7.13
N ALA A 6 -0.01 10.04 -8.13
CA ALA A 6 -0.73 8.77 -8.21
C ALA A 6 -0.38 7.90 -7.00
N GLY A 7 -1.36 7.16 -6.49
CA GLY A 7 -1.16 6.31 -5.33
C GLY A 7 -2.26 5.28 -5.11
N PRO A 8 -2.39 4.71 -3.90
CA PRO A 8 -3.33 3.63 -3.62
C PRO A 8 -4.78 4.11 -3.39
N GLY A 9 -5.08 5.34 -3.77
CA GLY A 9 -6.31 6.05 -3.41
C GLY A 9 -6.12 6.96 -2.21
N TYR A 10 -7.06 7.89 -2.01
CA TYR A 10 -7.15 8.74 -0.83
C TYR A 10 -7.90 8.02 0.30
N GLY A 11 -7.69 8.53 1.52
CA GLY A 11 -8.37 8.14 2.74
C GLY A 11 -8.51 9.32 3.70
N GLY A 12 -8.58 9.04 5.00
CA GLY A 12 -8.79 10.02 6.06
C GLY A 12 -10.26 10.41 6.21
N SER A 13 -10.60 11.08 7.31
CA SER A 13 -12.01 11.38 7.62
C SER A 13 -12.73 12.32 6.69
N CYS A 14 -12.01 13.20 5.99
CA CYS A 14 -12.66 14.32 5.30
C CYS A 14 -13.09 13.92 3.89
N PHE A 15 -12.17 13.47 3.03
CA PHE A 15 -12.52 13.28 1.61
C PHE A 15 -13.59 12.22 1.35
N GLY A 16 -13.54 11.07 2.04
CA GLY A 16 -14.56 10.03 1.88
C GLY A 16 -15.95 10.52 2.32
N LYS A 17 -16.02 11.09 3.53
CA LYS A 17 -17.25 11.61 4.13
C LYS A 17 -17.82 12.79 3.36
N ASP A 18 -17.00 13.81 3.06
CA ASP A 18 -17.47 15.05 2.44
C ASP A 18 -17.92 14.80 0.99
N THR A 19 -17.25 13.89 0.26
CA THR A 19 -17.70 13.48 -1.09
C THR A 19 -19.02 12.74 -1.02
N ALA A 20 -19.20 11.83 -0.04
CA ALA A 20 -20.47 11.13 0.15
C ALA A 20 -21.61 12.08 0.54
N ALA A 21 -21.33 13.04 1.43
CA ALA A 21 -22.29 14.07 1.82
C ALA A 21 -22.71 14.94 0.62
N LEU A 22 -21.75 15.38 -0.20
CA LEU A 22 -22.03 16.15 -1.41
C LEU A 22 -22.92 15.38 -2.41
N ILE A 23 -22.63 14.09 -2.61
CA ILE A 23 -23.47 13.21 -3.46
C ILE A 23 -24.89 13.11 -2.89
N ASN A 24 -25.02 12.96 -1.56
CA ASN A 24 -26.32 12.85 -0.91
C ASN A 24 -27.14 14.13 -1.04
N ILE A 25 -26.53 15.29 -0.80
CA ILE A 25 -27.17 16.61 -0.98
C ILE A 25 -27.67 16.77 -2.42
N GLY A 26 -26.88 16.35 -3.41
CA GLY A 26 -27.32 16.34 -4.81
C GLY A 26 -28.58 15.51 -5.01
N ASN A 27 -28.58 14.26 -4.55
CA ASN A 27 -29.74 13.36 -4.68
C ASN A 27 -30.99 13.91 -3.97
N GLU A 28 -30.85 14.56 -2.81
CA GLU A 28 -31.95 15.20 -2.07
C GLU A 28 -32.58 16.39 -2.83
N ASN A 29 -31.87 16.95 -3.81
CA ASN A 29 -32.31 18.05 -4.66
C ASN A 29 -32.51 17.62 -6.12
N ASP A 30 -32.75 16.33 -6.37
CA ASP A 30 -32.93 15.74 -7.70
C ASP A 30 -31.80 16.06 -8.70
N TYR A 31 -30.57 16.26 -8.19
CA TYR A 31 -29.40 16.58 -8.98
C TYR A 31 -28.32 15.51 -8.86
N GLU A 32 -27.94 14.92 -10.00
CA GLU A 32 -26.88 13.93 -10.01
C GLU A 32 -25.48 14.57 -10.02
N MET A 33 -24.74 14.38 -8.93
CA MET A 33 -23.33 14.76 -8.82
C MET A 33 -22.40 13.79 -9.57
N THR A 34 -22.50 13.72 -10.91
CA THR A 34 -21.80 12.71 -11.73
C THR A 34 -20.29 12.66 -11.49
N ILE A 35 -19.62 13.82 -11.41
CA ILE A 35 -18.16 13.90 -11.18
C ILE A 35 -17.79 13.39 -9.78
N ALA A 36 -18.55 13.78 -8.74
CA ALA A 36 -18.28 13.33 -7.38
C ALA A 36 -18.51 11.82 -7.22
N LYS A 37 -19.60 11.30 -7.80
CA LYS A 37 -19.88 9.85 -7.86
C LYS A 37 -18.76 9.10 -8.56
N ALA A 38 -18.32 9.58 -9.72
CA ALA A 38 -17.21 8.98 -10.47
C ALA A 38 -15.90 9.03 -9.66
N THR A 39 -15.61 10.14 -9.00
CA THR A 39 -14.41 10.31 -8.16
C THR A 39 -14.39 9.31 -7.01
N LYS A 40 -15.51 9.17 -6.28
CA LYS A 40 -15.63 8.18 -5.21
C LYS A 40 -15.44 6.76 -5.75
N ARG A 41 -16.16 6.40 -6.82
CA ARG A 41 -16.08 5.06 -7.43
C ARG A 41 -14.64 4.73 -7.84
N VAL A 42 -13.97 5.64 -8.56
CA VAL A 42 -12.58 5.44 -9.01
C VAL A 42 -11.63 5.30 -7.81
N ASN A 43 -11.86 6.00 -6.71
CA ASN A 43 -11.05 5.84 -5.49
C ASN A 43 -11.24 4.46 -4.85
N ASP A 44 -12.46 3.95 -4.80
CA ASP A 44 -12.77 2.62 -4.28
C ASP A 44 -12.13 1.54 -5.17
N ASP A 45 -12.28 1.67 -6.49
CA ASP A 45 -11.68 0.77 -7.50
C ASP A 45 -10.14 0.79 -7.44
N GLN A 46 -9.54 1.94 -7.12
CA GLN A 46 -8.09 2.08 -7.05
C GLN A 46 -7.48 1.17 -5.96
N ARG A 47 -8.16 0.99 -4.82
CA ARG A 47 -7.69 0.09 -3.75
C ARG A 47 -7.70 -1.36 -4.20
N VAL A 48 -8.74 -1.77 -4.93
CA VAL A 48 -8.84 -3.12 -5.53
C VAL A 48 -7.71 -3.32 -6.54
N ARG A 49 -7.46 -2.34 -7.40
CA ARG A 49 -6.35 -2.38 -8.37
C ARG A 49 -4.98 -2.50 -7.69
N MET A 50 -4.78 -1.90 -6.53
CA MET A 50 -3.53 -2.08 -5.78
C MET A 50 -3.39 -3.52 -5.25
N MET A 51 -4.49 -4.13 -4.81
CA MET A 51 -4.48 -5.53 -4.41
C MET A 51 -4.18 -6.47 -5.59
N GLU A 52 -4.71 -6.17 -6.77
CA GLU A 52 -4.39 -6.90 -8.01
C GLU A 52 -2.90 -6.81 -8.33
N LYS A 53 -2.28 -5.62 -8.23
CA LYS A 53 -0.83 -5.46 -8.39
C LYS A 53 -0.02 -6.34 -7.43
N ILE A 54 -0.45 -6.46 -6.18
CA ILE A 54 0.21 -7.33 -5.21
C ILE A 54 0.08 -8.80 -5.64
N ARG A 55 -1.11 -9.23 -6.10
CA ARG A 55 -1.33 -10.61 -6.60
C ARG A 55 -0.55 -10.90 -7.88
N GLU A 56 -0.48 -9.96 -8.82
CA GLU A 56 0.31 -10.09 -10.05
C GLU A 56 1.81 -10.26 -9.74
N ALA A 57 2.30 -9.56 -8.72
CA ALA A 57 3.70 -9.61 -8.33
C ALA A 57 4.06 -10.85 -7.50
N VAL A 58 3.18 -11.28 -6.60
CA VAL A 58 3.48 -12.36 -5.64
C VAL A 58 2.96 -13.72 -6.09
N GLY A 59 1.88 -13.73 -6.88
CA GLY A 59 1.13 -14.95 -7.22
C GLY A 59 0.16 -15.35 -6.10
N GLU A 60 0.10 -16.64 -5.79
CA GLU A 60 -0.71 -17.14 -4.68
C GLU A 60 -0.21 -16.60 -3.34
N LEU A 61 -1.11 -15.95 -2.59
CA LEU A 61 -0.76 -15.33 -1.30
C LEU A 61 -0.81 -16.31 -0.12
N ARG A 62 -1.39 -17.50 -0.30
CA ARG A 62 -1.49 -18.50 0.77
C ARG A 62 -0.10 -18.90 1.25
N GLY A 63 0.14 -18.75 2.55
CA GLY A 63 1.42 -19.04 3.17
C GLY A 63 2.53 -18.03 2.87
N LYS A 64 2.24 -16.94 2.16
CA LYS A 64 3.18 -15.86 1.89
C LYS A 64 3.22 -14.85 3.03
N THR A 65 4.40 -14.28 3.27
CA THR A 65 4.61 -13.21 4.24
C THR A 65 4.81 -11.89 3.50
N ILE A 66 3.91 -10.92 3.71
CA ILE A 66 3.98 -9.61 3.08
C ILE A 66 4.38 -8.56 4.11
N ALA A 67 5.48 -7.85 3.83
CA ALA A 67 5.90 -6.69 4.61
C ALA A 67 5.15 -5.44 4.14
N ILE A 68 4.32 -4.85 4.99
CA ILE A 68 3.63 -3.57 4.71
C ILE A 68 4.34 -2.44 5.45
N LEU A 69 4.79 -1.44 4.68
CA LEU A 69 5.34 -0.20 5.22
C LEU A 69 4.29 0.91 5.16
N GLY A 70 3.90 1.37 6.34
CA GLY A 70 2.90 2.41 6.50
C GLY A 70 1.47 1.88 6.59
N LEU A 71 0.74 2.37 7.58
CA LEU A 71 -0.62 2.00 7.94
C LEU A 71 -1.57 3.21 7.95
N ALA A 72 -1.07 4.40 8.30
CA ALA A 72 -1.83 5.64 8.22
C ALA A 72 -2.21 5.96 6.76
N PHE A 73 -3.29 6.72 6.55
CA PHE A 73 -3.70 7.06 5.17
C PHE A 73 -2.72 8.02 4.46
N LYS A 74 -1.91 8.76 5.24
CA LYS A 74 -0.84 9.68 4.79
C LYS A 74 0.21 9.80 5.91
N PRO A 75 1.40 10.36 5.63
CA PRO A 75 2.41 10.61 6.66
C PRO A 75 1.99 11.65 7.71
N ASN A 76 2.67 11.60 8.86
CA ASN A 76 2.57 12.50 10.02
C ASN A 76 1.17 12.51 10.66
N THR A 77 0.55 11.35 10.75
CA THR A 77 -0.70 11.14 11.48
C THR A 77 -0.87 9.66 11.84
N ASP A 78 -1.61 9.38 12.91
CA ASP A 78 -2.12 8.07 13.28
C ASP A 78 -3.49 7.74 12.66
N ASP A 79 -4.05 8.63 11.84
CA ASP A 79 -5.38 8.45 11.26
C ASP A 79 -5.38 7.31 10.24
N ILE A 80 -6.16 6.27 10.56
CA ILE A 80 -6.32 5.06 9.75
C ILE A 80 -7.69 4.98 9.07
N ARG A 81 -8.55 5.98 9.25
CA ARG A 81 -9.89 5.97 8.63
C ARG A 81 -9.73 5.93 7.12
N ASP A 82 -10.43 5.00 6.49
CA ASP A 82 -10.35 4.76 5.06
C ASP A 82 -8.91 4.51 4.56
N SER A 83 -8.01 4.00 5.40
CA SER A 83 -6.63 3.71 5.01
C SER A 83 -6.58 2.61 3.94
N PRO A 84 -5.93 2.86 2.79
CA PRO A 84 -5.66 1.81 1.80
C PRO A 84 -4.82 0.66 2.37
N ALA A 85 -3.93 0.93 3.32
CA ALA A 85 -3.04 -0.08 3.89
C ALA A 85 -3.83 -1.15 4.68
N LEU A 86 -4.82 -0.74 5.47
CA LEU A 86 -5.67 -1.67 6.22
C LEU A 86 -6.55 -2.51 5.29
N PHE A 87 -7.08 -1.91 4.22
CA PHE A 87 -7.79 -2.67 3.19
C PHE A 87 -6.88 -3.76 2.61
N LEU A 88 -5.68 -3.41 2.16
CA LEU A 88 -4.74 -4.35 1.56
C LEU A 88 -4.34 -5.46 2.55
N ALA A 89 -4.02 -5.09 3.79
CA ALA A 89 -3.65 -6.04 4.84
C ALA A 89 -4.77 -7.07 5.09
N GLU A 90 -6.01 -6.60 5.21
CA GLU A 90 -7.17 -7.46 5.41
C GLU A 90 -7.36 -8.43 4.23
N GLN A 91 -7.23 -7.93 2.99
CA GLN A 91 -7.37 -8.76 1.78
C GLN A 91 -6.25 -9.81 1.65
N ILE A 92 -5.02 -9.47 2.02
CA ILE A 92 -3.90 -10.43 2.06
C ILE A 92 -4.18 -11.54 3.08
N MET A 93 -4.61 -11.18 4.29
CA MET A 93 -4.92 -12.16 5.34
C MET A 93 -6.12 -13.04 4.98
N LYS A 94 -7.17 -12.47 4.38
CA LYS A 94 -8.31 -13.24 3.84
C LYS A 94 -7.90 -14.25 2.76
N ALA A 95 -6.84 -13.95 2.00
CA ALA A 95 -6.28 -14.87 1.01
C ALA A 95 -5.33 -15.94 1.60
N GLY A 96 -5.14 -15.96 2.93
CA GLY A 96 -4.30 -16.92 3.63
C GLY A 96 -2.81 -16.53 3.72
N GLY A 97 -2.47 -15.27 3.41
CA GLY A 97 -1.15 -14.71 3.66
C GLY A 97 -1.01 -14.15 5.08
N SER A 98 0.22 -13.84 5.48
CA SER A 98 0.52 -13.11 6.71
C SER A 98 1.03 -11.71 6.40
N VAL A 99 0.76 -10.77 7.29
CA VAL A 99 1.16 -9.36 7.14
C VAL A 99 2.07 -9.00 8.31
N ARG A 100 3.31 -8.63 8.00
CA ARG A 100 4.24 -7.97 8.93
C ARG A 100 4.20 -6.49 8.65
N THR A 101 4.07 -5.65 9.66
CA THR A 101 3.81 -4.22 9.43
C THR A 101 4.49 -3.30 10.42
N TYR A 102 4.82 -2.10 9.94
CA TYR A 102 5.33 -1.00 10.74
C TYR A 102 4.79 0.33 10.24
N ASP A 103 4.35 1.17 11.17
CA ASP A 103 4.02 2.57 10.95
C ASP A 103 4.50 3.38 12.18
N PRO A 104 5.17 4.53 11.99
CA PRO A 104 5.65 5.36 13.09
C PRO A 104 4.58 5.81 14.10
N GLU A 105 3.35 6.05 13.65
CA GLU A 105 2.31 6.69 14.46
C GLU A 105 1.04 5.84 14.55
N ALA A 106 0.69 5.11 13.48
CA ALA A 106 -0.58 4.38 13.38
C ALA A 106 -0.50 2.92 13.83
N LEU A 107 0.64 2.39 14.27
CA LEU A 107 0.77 0.96 14.56
C LEU A 107 -0.18 0.50 15.68
N GLU A 108 -0.20 1.18 16.81
CA GLU A 108 -1.03 0.77 17.96
C GLU A 108 -2.53 0.78 17.62
N ILE A 109 -3.02 1.85 16.99
CA ILE A 109 -4.43 1.96 16.62
C ILE A 109 -4.82 0.96 15.52
N SER A 110 -3.92 0.70 14.56
CA SER A 110 -4.14 -0.31 13.51
C SER A 110 -4.25 -1.72 14.08
N MET A 111 -3.44 -2.05 15.08
CA MET A 111 -3.49 -3.35 15.76
C MET A 111 -4.80 -3.56 16.53
N LYS A 112 -5.47 -2.50 16.99
CA LYS A 112 -6.81 -2.60 17.58
C LYS A 112 -7.88 -2.96 16.54
N VAL A 113 -7.70 -2.53 15.29
CA VAL A 113 -8.65 -2.77 14.19
C VAL A 113 -8.38 -4.12 13.50
N LEU A 114 -7.12 -4.46 13.26
CA LEU A 114 -6.68 -5.70 12.61
C LEU A 114 -5.63 -6.41 13.49
N PRO A 115 -6.04 -7.08 14.58
CA PRO A 115 -5.14 -7.64 15.59
C PRO A 115 -4.31 -8.84 15.11
N THR A 116 -4.65 -9.42 13.96
CA THR A 116 -3.98 -10.59 13.39
C THR A 116 -2.75 -10.23 12.55
N MET A 117 -2.47 -8.94 12.33
CA MET A 117 -1.20 -8.50 11.74
C MET A 117 -0.05 -8.76 12.72
N VAL A 118 1.16 -8.83 12.21
CA VAL A 118 2.38 -8.94 13.03
C VAL A 118 3.04 -7.56 13.13
N PRO A 119 2.99 -6.88 14.28
CA PRO A 119 3.63 -5.59 14.45
C PRO A 119 5.16 -5.76 14.54
N CYS A 120 5.90 -4.89 13.87
CA CYS A 120 7.35 -4.87 13.88
C CYS A 120 7.89 -3.60 14.54
N GLN A 121 9.17 -3.62 14.89
CA GLN A 121 9.84 -2.53 15.63
C GLN A 121 10.29 -1.40 14.71
N ASP A 122 10.65 -1.74 13.47
CA ASP A 122 11.06 -0.81 12.43
C ASP A 122 10.77 -1.38 11.03
N ALA A 123 11.13 -0.60 9.99
CA ALA A 123 10.95 -0.99 8.60
C ALA A 123 11.70 -2.29 8.24
N TYR A 124 12.92 -2.49 8.74
CA TYR A 124 13.74 -3.64 8.38
C TYR A 124 13.22 -4.93 9.03
N HIS A 125 12.75 -4.85 10.28
CA HIS A 125 12.12 -5.96 10.97
C HIS A 125 10.86 -6.44 10.22
N THR A 126 10.12 -5.57 9.52
CA THR A 126 8.99 -6.03 8.67
C THR A 126 9.44 -6.96 7.54
N MET A 127 10.65 -6.75 7.01
CA MET A 127 11.14 -7.38 5.79
C MET A 127 11.84 -8.72 6.03
N GLU A 128 12.19 -9.04 7.28
CA GLU A 128 12.81 -10.30 7.65
C GLU A 128 11.93 -11.49 7.23
N GLY A 129 12.42 -12.28 6.28
CA GLY A 129 11.71 -13.44 5.72
C GLY A 129 10.48 -13.09 4.88
N ALA A 130 10.30 -11.83 4.48
CA ALA A 130 9.16 -11.43 3.67
C ALA A 130 9.31 -11.90 2.21
N ASP A 131 8.22 -12.37 1.61
CA ASP A 131 8.12 -12.73 0.19
C ASP A 131 7.95 -11.49 -0.71
N ALA A 132 7.44 -10.39 -0.16
CA ALA A 132 7.39 -9.10 -0.84
C ALA A 132 7.32 -7.94 0.15
N VAL A 133 7.80 -6.78 -0.29
CA VAL A 133 7.65 -5.51 0.42
C VAL A 133 6.63 -4.64 -0.31
N VAL A 134 5.68 -4.08 0.42
CA VAL A 134 4.65 -3.16 -0.08
C VAL A 134 4.74 -1.84 0.66
N LEU A 135 5.11 -0.77 -0.03
CA LEU A 135 5.11 0.59 0.52
C LEU A 135 3.77 1.25 0.23
N VAL A 136 3.00 1.53 1.28
CA VAL A 136 1.65 2.09 1.15
C VAL A 136 1.57 3.54 1.60
N THR A 137 2.40 3.95 2.57
CA THR A 137 2.43 5.33 3.10
C THR A 137 3.85 5.87 3.07
N GLU A 138 4.03 7.03 2.44
CA GLU A 138 5.30 7.63 2.05
C GLU A 138 6.01 8.41 3.18
N TRP A 139 6.09 7.79 4.36
CA TRP A 139 6.85 8.31 5.50
C TRP A 139 8.30 8.60 5.12
N ASN A 140 8.86 9.70 5.63
CA ASN A 140 10.21 10.14 5.25
C ASN A 140 11.29 9.07 5.52
N GLN A 141 11.17 8.32 6.62
CA GLN A 141 12.08 7.22 6.95
C GLN A 141 12.10 6.10 5.90
N PHE A 142 11.02 5.93 5.12
CA PHE A 142 10.95 4.92 4.07
C PHE A 142 11.48 5.41 2.73
N ARG A 143 11.94 6.68 2.61
CA ARG A 143 12.46 7.25 1.36
C ARG A 143 13.93 6.91 1.10
N SER A 144 14.65 6.51 2.14
CA SER A 144 16.09 6.26 2.11
C SER A 144 16.43 4.93 2.78
N LEU A 145 15.73 3.87 2.39
CA LEU A 145 16.06 2.52 2.85
C LEU A 145 17.44 2.09 2.33
N ASP A 146 18.17 1.37 3.18
CA ASP A 146 19.40 0.68 2.82
C ASP A 146 19.03 -0.61 2.09
N PHE A 147 19.13 -0.58 0.76
CA PHE A 147 18.72 -1.71 -0.08
C PHE A 147 19.62 -2.95 0.06
N ASP A 148 20.85 -2.81 0.56
CA ASP A 148 21.69 -3.97 0.86
C ASP A 148 21.09 -4.75 2.04
N ARG A 149 20.64 -4.03 3.08
CA ARG A 149 19.90 -4.60 4.21
C ARG A 149 18.55 -5.17 3.77
N VAL A 150 17.80 -4.46 2.93
CA VAL A 150 16.51 -4.96 2.42
C VAL A 150 16.71 -6.29 1.69
N ARG A 151 17.70 -6.37 0.78
CA ARG A 151 17.98 -7.60 0.02
C ARG A 151 18.40 -8.78 0.89
N ALA A 152 19.14 -8.51 1.97
CA ALA A 152 19.57 -9.54 2.91
C ALA A 152 18.40 -10.06 3.78
N ALA A 153 17.40 -9.21 4.05
CA ALA A 153 16.28 -9.55 4.92
C ALA A 153 15.17 -10.34 4.20
N VAL A 154 14.86 -10.00 2.94
CA VAL A 154 13.71 -10.58 2.21
C VAL A 154 14.01 -11.96 1.61
N ASN A 155 13.01 -12.84 1.58
CA ASN A 155 13.07 -14.12 0.87
C ASN A 155 13.04 -13.94 -0.64
N SER A 156 12.28 -12.95 -1.11
CA SER A 156 12.11 -12.63 -2.53
C SER A 156 12.27 -11.14 -2.75
N ARG A 157 13.05 -10.78 -3.78
CA ARG A 157 13.36 -9.37 -4.11
C ARG A 157 12.21 -8.73 -4.89
N ILE A 158 11.00 -8.78 -4.33
CA ILE A 158 9.79 -8.17 -4.88
C ILE A 158 9.48 -6.93 -4.07
N PHE A 159 9.44 -5.77 -4.72
CA PHE A 159 9.13 -4.50 -4.08
C PHE A 159 8.01 -3.79 -4.83
N ILE A 160 6.91 -3.53 -4.14
CA ILE A 160 5.68 -2.93 -4.66
C ILE A 160 5.51 -1.56 -4.00
N ASP A 161 5.78 -0.50 -4.75
CA ASP A 161 5.73 0.87 -4.25
C ASP A 161 4.45 1.56 -4.74
N LEU A 162 3.48 1.69 -3.83
CA LEU A 162 2.19 2.26 -4.15
C LEU A 162 2.18 3.78 -4.07
N ARG A 163 3.31 4.43 -3.71
CA ARG A 163 3.42 5.89 -3.58
C ARG A 163 4.47 6.51 -4.50
N ASN A 164 5.07 5.70 -5.36
CA ASN A 164 6.11 6.11 -6.29
C ASN A 164 7.28 6.86 -5.60
N VAL A 165 7.68 6.38 -4.42
CA VAL A 165 8.79 6.95 -3.64
C VAL A 165 10.12 6.74 -4.37
N TYR A 166 10.31 5.58 -4.99
CA TYR A 166 11.55 5.21 -5.66
C TYR A 166 11.45 5.34 -7.19
N GLU A 167 12.57 5.63 -7.82
CA GLU A 167 12.68 5.59 -9.28
C GLU A 167 12.84 4.14 -9.77
N PRO A 168 12.13 3.72 -10.84
CA PRO A 168 12.19 2.34 -11.31
C PRO A 168 13.62 1.88 -11.62
N GLN A 169 14.40 2.68 -12.37
CA GLN A 169 15.77 2.31 -12.73
C GLN A 169 16.64 2.04 -11.50
N ARG A 170 16.53 2.90 -10.47
CA ARG A 170 17.27 2.70 -9.22
C ARG A 170 16.92 1.36 -8.57
N MET A 171 15.64 0.98 -8.55
CA MET A 171 15.22 -0.30 -7.95
C MET A 171 15.67 -1.51 -8.76
N GLU A 172 15.67 -1.39 -10.09
CA GLU A 172 16.23 -2.40 -11.00
C GLU A 172 17.73 -2.59 -10.79
N ASP A 173 18.49 -1.49 -10.70
CA ASP A 173 19.93 -1.52 -10.43
C ASP A 173 20.24 -2.15 -9.06
N GLN A 174 19.32 -1.98 -8.09
CA GLN A 174 19.39 -2.65 -6.78
C GLN A 174 18.93 -4.12 -6.83
N GLY A 175 18.54 -4.65 -7.99
CA GLY A 175 18.24 -6.07 -8.22
C GLY A 175 16.85 -6.50 -7.75
N PHE A 176 15.89 -5.58 -7.61
CA PHE A 176 14.50 -5.87 -7.29
C PHE A 176 13.64 -6.03 -8.54
N TYR A 177 12.70 -6.96 -8.48
CA TYR A 177 11.50 -6.91 -9.30
C TYR A 177 10.58 -5.83 -8.71
N TYR A 178 10.46 -4.71 -9.41
CA TYR A 178 9.85 -3.51 -8.88
C TYR A 178 8.60 -3.12 -9.65
N LEU A 179 7.49 -3.00 -8.91
CA LEU A 179 6.22 -2.50 -9.41
C LEU A 179 5.89 -1.18 -8.74
N SER A 180 5.30 -0.27 -9.51
CA SER A 180 4.78 0.97 -8.97
C SER A 180 3.53 1.44 -9.72
N VAL A 181 2.98 2.61 -9.37
CA VAL A 181 1.68 3.07 -9.87
C VAL A 181 1.85 3.94 -11.10
N GLY A 182 1.30 3.49 -12.23
CA GLY A 182 1.33 4.24 -13.49
C GLY A 182 2.69 4.30 -14.18
N ARG A 183 3.65 3.45 -13.78
CA ARG A 183 5.01 3.36 -14.36
C ARG A 183 5.30 1.92 -14.78
N LYS A 184 6.27 1.75 -15.69
CA LYS A 184 6.72 0.45 -16.18
C LYS A 184 7.29 -0.40 -15.03
N THR A 185 6.91 -1.68 -14.97
CA THR A 185 7.55 -2.68 -14.10
C THR A 185 8.95 -3.00 -14.61
N VAL A 186 9.93 -3.11 -13.70
CA VAL A 186 11.35 -3.31 -14.03
C VAL A 186 11.98 -4.42 -13.18
N GLY A 187 13.14 -4.91 -13.60
CA GLY A 187 13.83 -6.03 -12.98
C GLY A 187 13.25 -7.41 -13.34
N THR A 188 14.00 -8.46 -13.00
CA THR A 188 13.63 -9.85 -13.29
C THR A 188 12.82 -10.44 -12.15
N HIS A 189 11.65 -11.01 -12.47
CA HIS A 189 10.82 -11.70 -11.49
C HIS A 189 11.58 -12.88 -10.85
N PRO A 190 11.51 -13.11 -9.52
CA PRO A 190 12.25 -14.18 -8.86
C PRO A 190 11.98 -15.59 -9.41
N SER A 191 10.77 -15.87 -9.89
CA SER A 191 10.44 -17.16 -10.52
C SER A 191 11.17 -17.44 -11.84
N GLN A 192 11.80 -16.43 -12.46
CA GLN A 192 12.53 -16.57 -13.72
C GLN A 192 14.05 -16.76 -13.53
N LYS A 193 14.54 -16.75 -12.28
CA LYS A 193 15.96 -16.91 -11.95
C LYS A 193 16.39 -18.37 -11.71
N SER A 194 15.65 -19.33 -12.27
CA SER A 194 16.00 -20.76 -12.29
C SER A 194 17.21 -21.04 -13.16
#